data_AF-A0A924UC12-F1
#
_entry.id   AF-A0A924UC12-F1
#
_cell.length_a   1.000
_cell.length_b   1.000
_cell.length_c   1.000
_cell.angle_alpha   90.00
_cell.angle_beta   90.00
_cell.angle_gamma   90.00
#
_symmetry.space_group_name_H-M   'P 1'
#
loop_
_entity.id
_entity.type
_entity.pdbx_description
1 polymer ?
#
loop_
_entity_poly.entity_id
_entity_poly.type
_entity_poly.pdbx_seq_one_letter_code
_entity_poly.pdbx_strand_id
1 'polypeptide(L)'
;MSLNPLPRHRFGLNDVPSESRYFCYNDWQPGRILRDMAATAEVGADHLRLVVVWPWFQPKPADVSPLYLDRLDDLMRAAAELGIVVMPTFILAG
;
A
#
# COMPACT_ATOMS: atom_id res chain seq x y z
N MET A 1 -19.95 -18.33 -30.12
CA MET A 1 -18.54 -17.99 -29.80
C MET A 1 -18.56 -16.73 -28.95
N SER A 2 -18.31 -16.85 -27.65
CA SER A 2 -18.11 -15.69 -26.78
C SER A 2 -16.70 -15.15 -27.04
N LEU A 3 -16.59 -13.88 -27.38
CA LEU A 3 -15.29 -13.22 -27.51
C LEU A 3 -14.66 -13.18 -26.12
N ASN A 4 -13.49 -13.79 -25.96
CA ASN A 4 -12.71 -13.63 -24.75
C ASN A 4 -12.35 -12.14 -24.65
N PRO A 5 -12.77 -11.40 -23.61
CA PRO A 5 -12.47 -9.98 -23.54
C PRO A 5 -10.96 -9.79 -23.58
N LEU A 6 -10.50 -8.88 -24.44
CA LEU A 6 -9.09 -8.47 -24.45
C LEU A 6 -8.69 -8.02 -23.04
N PRO A 7 -7.48 -8.34 -22.56
CA PRO A 7 -7.06 -7.98 -21.22
C PRO A 7 -7.17 -6.46 -21.02
N ARG A 8 -8.02 -6.06 -20.06
CA ARG A 8 -8.23 -4.66 -19.70
C ARG A 8 -6.94 -4.09 -19.11
N HIS A 9 -6.41 -3.03 -19.71
CA HIS A 9 -5.29 -2.29 -19.11
C HIS A 9 -5.73 -1.72 -17.75
N ARG A 10 -4.87 -1.90 -16.75
CA ARG A 10 -5.08 -1.39 -15.41
C ARG A 10 -4.26 -0.13 -15.20
N PHE A 11 -4.85 0.85 -14.54
CA PHE A 11 -4.20 2.11 -14.21
C PHE A 11 -4.12 2.25 -12.69
N GLY A 12 -2.94 2.60 -12.21
CA GLY A 12 -2.66 2.69 -10.78
C GLY A 12 -1.63 3.76 -10.47
N LEU A 13 -1.51 4.07 -9.18
CA LEU A 13 -0.59 5.09 -8.69
C LEU A 13 0.58 4.46 -7.92
N ASN A 14 1.74 5.12 -7.99
CA ASN A 14 2.83 4.85 -7.06
C ASN A 14 2.67 5.80 -5.88
N ASP A 15 2.34 5.26 -4.70
CA ASP A 15 2.07 6.10 -3.54
C ASP A 15 3.35 6.60 -2.90
N VAL A 16 3.38 7.91 -2.64
CA VAL A 16 4.30 8.53 -1.71
C VAL A 16 3.41 9.28 -0.73
N PRO A 17 3.19 8.75 0.48
CA PRO A 17 2.24 9.33 1.42
C PRO A 17 2.45 10.83 1.56
N SER A 18 1.36 11.59 1.41
CA SER A 18 1.38 13.05 1.37
C SER A 18 1.98 13.66 2.64
N GLU A 19 1.84 12.95 3.76
CA GLU A 19 2.38 13.30 5.06
C GLU A 19 3.36 12.22 5.53
N SER A 20 4.49 12.65 6.12
CA SER A 20 5.57 11.77 6.62
C SER A 20 6.23 10.86 5.55
N ARG A 21 5.78 10.92 4.29
CA ARG A 21 6.32 10.14 3.15
C ARG A 21 6.44 8.66 3.55
N TYR A 22 7.57 8.04 3.27
CA TYR A 22 7.78 6.63 3.63
C TYR A 22 7.84 6.40 5.15
N PHE A 23 8.13 7.40 5.98
CA PHE A 23 8.14 7.25 7.45
C PHE A 23 6.74 7.08 8.07
N CYS A 24 5.68 7.00 7.27
CA CYS A 24 4.29 6.84 7.70
C CYS A 24 4.06 5.60 8.58
N TYR A 25 4.91 4.57 8.47
CA TYR A 25 4.85 3.41 9.35
C TYR A 25 5.43 3.69 10.74
N ASN A 26 6.37 4.62 10.87
CA ASN A 26 7.00 5.01 12.13
C ASN A 26 6.16 6.08 12.86
N ASP A 27 5.67 7.07 12.11
CA ASP A 27 4.71 8.09 12.54
C ASP A 27 3.29 7.65 12.18
N TRP A 28 2.82 6.62 12.89
CA TRP A 28 1.60 5.90 12.53
C TRP A 28 0.34 6.74 12.74
N GLN A 29 -0.20 7.26 11.64
CA GLN A 29 -1.49 7.94 11.57
C GLN A 29 -2.27 7.44 10.34
N PRO A 30 -2.96 6.30 10.45
CA PRO A 30 -3.52 5.58 9.30
C PRO A 30 -4.47 6.46 8.48
N GLY A 31 -5.26 7.33 9.13
CA GLY A 31 -6.17 8.25 8.45
C GLY A 31 -5.52 9.13 7.36
N ARG A 32 -4.22 9.45 7.51
CA ARG A 32 -3.47 10.20 6.48
C ARG A 32 -3.26 9.36 5.22
N ILE A 33 -2.89 8.10 5.39
CA ILE A 33 -2.65 7.14 4.30
C ILE A 33 -4.00 6.74 3.65
N LEU A 34 -5.06 6.58 4.44
CA LEU A 34 -6.39 6.26 3.93
C LEU A 34 -6.96 7.37 3.05
N ARG A 35 -6.68 8.64 3.38
CA ARG A 35 -7.04 9.78 2.53
C ARG A 35 -6.33 9.71 1.18
N ASP A 36 -5.06 9.34 1.16
CA ASP A 36 -4.29 9.19 -0.08
C ASP A 36 -4.80 7.99 -0.92
N MET A 37 -5.21 6.89 -0.26
CA MET A 37 -5.89 5.76 -0.91
C MET A 37 -7.25 6.16 -1.50
N ALA A 38 -8.04 6.95 -0.76
CA ALA A 38 -9.33 7.45 -1.25
C ALA A 38 -9.14 8.35 -2.48
N ALA A 39 -8.15 9.26 -2.46
CA ALA A 39 -7.81 10.09 -3.60
C ALA A 39 -7.39 9.26 -4.84
N THR A 40 -6.73 8.11 -4.62
CA THR A 40 -6.42 7.16 -5.70
C THR A 40 -7.70 6.62 -6.36
N ALA A 41 -8.70 6.25 -5.57
CA ALA A 41 -10.00 5.82 -6.09
C ALA A 41 -10.72 6.95 -6.84
N GLU A 42 -10.68 8.17 -6.31
CA GLU A 42 -11.33 9.34 -6.90
C GLU A 42 -10.82 9.69 -8.30
N VAL A 43 -9.52 9.51 -8.57
CA VAL A 43 -8.96 9.73 -9.92
C VAL A 43 -9.22 8.58 -10.90
N GLY A 44 -9.94 7.54 -10.47
CA GLY A 44 -10.31 6.38 -11.29
C GLY A 44 -9.20 5.33 -11.42
N ALA A 45 -8.16 5.39 -10.59
CA ALA A 45 -7.15 4.33 -10.51
C ALA A 45 -7.71 3.13 -9.74
N ASP A 46 -7.33 1.92 -10.16
CA ASP A 46 -7.83 0.67 -9.59
C ASP A 46 -6.81 -0.07 -8.71
N HIS A 47 -5.59 0.46 -8.63
CA HIS A 47 -4.56 -0.06 -7.74
C HIS A 47 -3.58 1.01 -7.27
N LEU A 48 -2.98 0.73 -6.11
CA LEU A 48 -1.97 1.55 -5.49
C LEU A 48 -0.73 0.71 -5.21
N ARG A 49 0.44 1.20 -5.60
CA ARG A 49 1.71 0.61 -5.16
C ARG A 49 2.15 1.30 -3.88
N LEU A 50 2.16 0.54 -2.79
CA LEU A 50 2.55 1.00 -1.47
C LEU A 50 3.98 0.57 -1.18
N VAL A 51 4.85 1.52 -0.85
CA VAL A 51 6.22 1.22 -0.45
C VAL A 51 6.24 0.69 0.99
N VAL A 52 6.97 -0.41 1.20
CA VAL A 52 7.24 -1.01 2.51
C VAL A 52 8.75 -1.00 2.72
N VAL A 53 9.25 -0.17 3.64
CA VAL A 53 10.69 -0.11 3.96
C VAL A 53 11.00 -1.25 4.92
N TRP A 54 11.49 -2.36 4.35
CA TRP A 54 11.61 -3.62 5.07
C TRP A 54 12.50 -3.57 6.33
N PRO A 55 13.61 -2.80 6.39
CA PRO A 55 14.40 -2.69 7.60
C PRO A 55 13.65 -2.21 8.86
N TRP A 56 12.50 -1.54 8.72
CA TRP A 56 11.66 -1.21 9.88
C TRP A 56 10.79 -2.39 10.33
N PHE A 57 10.37 -3.22 9.38
CA PHE A 57 9.58 -4.43 9.63
C PHE A 57 10.46 -5.56 10.14
N GLN A 58 11.70 -5.67 9.64
CA GLN A 58 12.66 -6.71 10.01
C GLN A 58 14.04 -6.07 10.25
N PRO A 59 14.25 -5.41 11.40
CA PRO A 59 15.54 -4.76 11.71
C PRO A 59 16.71 -5.75 11.82
N LYS A 60 16.45 -7.03 12.09
CA LYS A 60 17.44 -8.11 12.03
C LYS A 60 16.83 -9.34 11.36
N PRO A 61 17.63 -10.22 10.73
CA PRO A 61 17.10 -11.36 9.96
C PRO A 61 16.14 -12.30 10.72
N ALA A 62 16.26 -12.41 12.05
CA ALA A 62 15.37 -13.25 12.86
C ALA A 62 14.23 -12.47 13.55
N ASP A 63 14.24 -11.14 13.45
CA ASP A 63 13.39 -10.25 14.25
C ASP A 63 12.41 -9.50 13.32
N VAL A 64 11.28 -10.13 12.97
CA VAL A 64 10.18 -9.45 12.27
C VAL A 64 9.23 -8.84 13.31
N SER A 65 8.93 -7.56 13.17
CA SER A 65 8.06 -6.81 14.09
C SER A 65 6.58 -7.10 13.81
N PRO A 66 5.84 -7.69 14.77
CA PRO A 66 4.40 -7.90 14.63
C PRO A 66 3.64 -6.59 14.47
N LEU A 67 4.04 -5.54 15.20
CA LEU A 67 3.41 -4.22 15.14
C LEU A 67 3.41 -3.63 13.71
N TYR A 68 4.52 -3.71 13.00
CA TYR A 68 4.59 -3.19 11.63
C TYR A 68 3.78 -4.06 10.66
N LEU A 69 3.70 -5.37 10.88
CA LEU A 69 2.82 -6.26 10.11
C LEU A 69 1.34 -5.94 10.36
N ASP A 70 0.93 -5.71 11.61
CA ASP A 70 -0.44 -5.34 11.97
C ASP A 70 -0.84 -4.02 11.28
N ARG A 71 0.05 -3.02 11.28
CA ARG A 71 -0.15 -1.75 10.55
C ARG A 71 -0.33 -1.98 9.05
N LEU A 72 0.44 -2.88 8.44
CA LEU A 72 0.28 -3.22 7.03
C LEU A 72 -1.06 -3.93 6.79
N ASP A 73 -1.48 -4.84 7.66
CA ASP A 73 -2.78 -5.52 7.58
C ASP A 73 -3.95 -4.52 7.67
N ASP A 74 -3.88 -3.56 8.60
CA ASP A 74 -4.86 -2.47 8.73
C ASP A 74 -5.03 -1.70 7.40
N LEU A 75 -3.92 -1.37 6.73
CA LEU A 75 -3.97 -0.71 5.43
C LEU A 75 -4.56 -1.60 4.33
N MET A 76 -4.25 -2.90 4.33
CA MET A 76 -4.81 -3.83 3.33
C MET A 76 -6.32 -3.97 3.50
N ARG A 77 -6.81 -4.04 4.74
CA ARG A 77 -8.25 -4.09 5.04
C ARG A 77 -8.96 -2.84 4.58
N ALA A 78 -8.43 -1.67 4.91
CA ALA A 78 -9.03 -0.41 4.53
C ALA A 78 -8.99 -0.17 3.00
N ALA A 79 -7.91 -0.58 2.32
CA ALA A 79 -7.86 -0.54 0.87
C ALA A 79 -8.92 -1.44 0.22
N ALA A 80 -9.17 -2.63 0.81
CA ALA A 80 -10.24 -3.51 0.36
C ALA A 80 -11.63 -2.87 0.51
N GLU A 81 -11.88 -2.14 1.61
CA GLU A 81 -13.13 -1.37 1.81
C GLU A 81 -13.30 -0.26 0.76
N LEU A 82 -12.19 0.34 0.31
CA LEU A 82 -12.17 1.35 -0.76
C LEU A 82 -12.21 0.75 -2.18
N GLY A 83 -12.16 -0.58 -2.31
CA GLY A 83 -12.10 -1.27 -3.62
C GLY A 83 -10.78 -1.09 -4.37
N ILE A 84 -9.71 -0.69 -3.66
CA ILE A 84 -8.38 -0.48 -4.23
C ILE A 84 -7.51 -1.72 -4.03
N VAL A 85 -6.95 -2.24 -5.13
CA VAL A 85 -5.94 -3.31 -5.03
C VAL A 85 -4.62 -2.69 -4.61
N VAL A 86 -4.00 -3.21 -3.55
CA VAL A 86 -2.67 -2.77 -3.15
C VAL A 86 -1.60 -3.70 -3.71
N MET A 87 -0.51 -3.10 -4.19
CA MET A 87 0.72 -3.78 -4.56
C MET A 87 1.83 -3.36 -3.58
N PRO A 88 2.01 -4.09 -2.47
CA PRO A 88 3.11 -3.83 -1.55
C PRO A 88 4.44 -4.04 -2.28
N THR A 89 5.36 -3.09 -2.17
CA THR A 89 6.72 -3.25 -2.66
C THR A 89 7.71 -3.09 -1.53
N PHE A 90 8.36 -4.18 -1.18
CA PHE A 90 9.39 -4.24 -0.16
C PHE A 90 10.68 -3.64 -0.71
N ILE A 91 11.13 -2.54 -0.10
CA ILE A 91 12.47 -2.01 -0.34
C ILE A 91 13.38 -2.62 0.71
N LEU A 92 14.27 -3.48 0.23
CA LEU A 92 15.39 -4.01 1.00
C LEU A 92 16.53 -2.99 0.89
N ALA A 93 16.61 -2.07 1.84
CA ALA A 93 17.81 -1.26 2.02
C ALA A 93 18.69 -1.97 3.04
N GLY A 94 19.71 -2.68 2.54
CA GLY A 94 20.76 -3.30 3.34
C GLY A 94 22.03 -2.47 3.31
#